data_AF-A0A6J8CSS4-F1
#
_entry.id   AF-A0A6J8CSS4-F1
#
_cell.length_a   1.000
_cell.length_b   1.000
_cell.length_c   1.000
_cell.angle_alpha   90.00
_cell.angle_beta   90.00
_cell.angle_gamma   90.00
#
_symmetry.space_group_name_H-M   'P 1'
#
loop_
_entity.id
_entity.type
_entity.pdbx_description
1 polymer ?
#
loop_
_entity_poly.entity_id
_entity_poly.type
_entity_poly.pdbx_seq_one_letter_code
_entity_poly.pdbx_strand_id
1 'polypeptide(L)'
;MEYSFRPQWRTWTFYSRRNPMCVRCGLQNHRFGTCSAIDKQCFKCNKLGHYSRQCWSTSCQTSNCLQLFQKTNRKKQCDNKRLNEYFERKNAMRELPFSFIRSTSFQNCLDVSVILCYELKSVKSHLQECKVAHRKDITKLQYQLSEFKRENTSLQKQIEDSAIQDSKTIKQYSDKIIQLESKLSDSENFVNIKTGLNKQTQSWITEQEEKHKTEKDRLIWRNDELYKTIQILSDENNRLKLIQQQTNNQSANSNKHSRENRHYRRR
;
A
#
# COMPACT_ATOMS: atom_id res chain seq x y z
N MET A 1 -21.44 48.10 8.66
CA MET A 1 -20.68 46.82 8.71
C MET A 1 -21.58 45.74 8.16
N GLU A 2 -21.48 45.45 6.86
CA GLU A 2 -22.28 44.42 6.21
C GLU A 2 -21.60 43.06 6.33
N TYR A 3 -22.25 42.12 7.01
CA TYR A 3 -21.73 40.79 7.25
C TYR A 3 -22.16 39.84 6.11
N SER A 4 -21.27 39.60 5.14
CA SER A 4 -21.53 38.65 4.06
C SER A 4 -21.30 37.20 4.52
N PHE A 5 -22.38 36.52 4.91
CA PHE A 5 -22.38 35.08 5.20
C PHE A 5 -22.14 34.29 3.91
N ARG A 6 -20.93 33.72 3.75
CA ARG A 6 -20.61 32.79 2.66
C ARG A 6 -20.78 31.34 3.14
N PRO A 7 -21.77 30.58 2.63
CA PRO A 7 -21.95 29.18 3.03
C PRO A 7 -20.79 28.30 2.53
N GLN A 8 -20.22 27.49 3.43
CA GLN A 8 -19.05 26.62 3.19
C GLN A 8 -19.21 25.55 2.09
N TRP A 9 -20.43 25.30 1.58
CA TRP A 9 -20.64 24.26 0.57
C TRP A 9 -20.25 24.66 -0.85
N ARG A 10 -19.80 25.92 -1.09
CA ARG A 10 -19.28 26.37 -2.40
C ARG A 10 -17.75 26.29 -2.55
N THR A 11 -17.01 25.79 -1.56
CA THR A 11 -15.57 25.51 -1.70
C THR A 11 -15.32 24.04 -2.02
N TRP A 12 -15.98 23.51 -3.06
CA TRP A 12 -15.50 22.29 -3.72
C TRP A 12 -14.59 22.71 -4.86
N THR A 13 -13.39 23.21 -4.54
CA THR A 13 -12.29 23.14 -5.49
C THR A 13 -11.92 21.67 -5.61
N PHE A 14 -12.45 21.02 -6.64
CA PHE A 14 -11.99 19.72 -7.11
C PHE A 14 -10.48 19.80 -7.35
N TYR A 15 -9.68 19.33 -6.40
CA TYR A 15 -8.29 18.98 -6.64
C TYR A 15 -8.29 17.73 -7.52
N SER A 16 -8.43 17.92 -8.84
CA SER A 16 -8.14 16.90 -9.83
C SER A 16 -6.66 16.51 -9.70
N ARG A 17 -6.40 15.24 -9.38
CA ARG A 17 -5.07 14.61 -9.38
C ARG A 17 -4.55 14.37 -10.80
N ARG A 18 -4.56 15.40 -11.64
CA ARG A 18 -3.77 15.49 -12.87
C ARG A 18 -3.24 16.91 -12.90
N ASN A 19 -1.92 17.01 -12.87
CA ASN A 19 -1.12 18.24 -12.87
C ASN A 19 -1.90 19.43 -13.45
N PRO A 20 -2.55 20.28 -12.62
CA PRO A 20 -3.52 21.24 -13.12
C PRO A 20 -2.76 22.27 -13.97
N MET A 21 -3.07 22.31 -15.27
CA MET A 21 -2.56 23.36 -16.15
C MET A 21 -2.94 24.70 -15.53
N CYS A 22 -1.98 25.59 -15.39
CA CYS A 22 -2.25 26.88 -14.78
C CYS A 22 -3.25 27.64 -15.62
N VAL A 23 -4.33 28.04 -14.99
CA VAL A 23 -5.41 28.82 -15.58
C VAL A 23 -4.93 30.16 -16.16
N ARG A 24 -3.83 30.73 -15.66
CA ARG A 24 -3.33 32.04 -16.09
C ARG A 24 -2.45 31.98 -17.33
N CYS A 25 -1.61 30.94 -17.45
CA CYS A 25 -0.64 30.84 -18.55
C CYS A 25 -0.75 29.56 -19.40
N GLY A 26 -1.57 28.59 -19.01
CA GLY A 26 -1.73 27.30 -19.69
C GLY A 26 -0.60 26.30 -19.46
N LEU A 27 0.48 26.66 -18.75
CA LEU A 27 1.63 25.77 -18.48
C LEU A 27 1.39 24.87 -17.26
N GLN A 28 1.95 23.66 -17.29
CA GLN A 28 1.97 22.73 -16.15
C GLN A 28 3.16 23.05 -15.22
N ASN A 29 3.17 22.50 -13.99
CA ASN A 29 4.30 22.56 -13.05
C ASN A 29 4.71 23.94 -12.49
N HIS A 30 3.77 24.79 -12.07
CA HIS A 30 4.10 25.90 -11.16
C HIS A 30 2.97 26.21 -10.18
N ARG A 31 3.32 26.83 -9.04
CA ARG A 31 2.35 27.21 -8.00
C ARG A 31 1.67 28.53 -8.36
N PHE A 32 0.44 28.74 -7.87
CA PHE A 32 -0.42 29.89 -8.20
C PHE A 32 0.21 31.28 -8.03
N GLY A 33 1.31 31.42 -7.26
CA GLY A 33 2.02 32.68 -7.04
C GLY A 33 3.29 32.88 -7.87
N THR A 34 3.83 31.87 -8.55
CA THR A 34 5.08 31.95 -9.33
C THR A 34 4.81 31.96 -10.84
N CYS A 35 3.60 32.32 -11.24
CA CYS A 35 3.20 32.30 -12.64
C CYS A 35 3.78 33.51 -13.37
N SER A 36 4.58 33.28 -14.42
CA SER A 36 5.18 34.36 -15.23
C SER A 36 4.16 35.26 -15.92
N ALA A 37 2.88 34.89 -15.94
CA ALA A 37 1.80 35.70 -16.48
C ALA A 37 1.24 36.74 -15.49
N ILE A 38 1.71 36.78 -14.23
CA ILE A 38 1.22 37.73 -13.21
C ILE A 38 1.46 39.17 -13.65
N ASP A 39 2.67 39.49 -14.12
CA ASP A 39 3.05 40.86 -14.51
C ASP A 39 2.84 41.15 -16.00
N LYS A 40 2.17 40.26 -16.73
CA LYS A 40 1.93 40.40 -18.17
C LYS A 40 0.54 40.93 -18.43
N GLN A 41 0.46 41.97 -19.26
CA GLN A 41 -0.80 42.54 -19.72
C GLN A 41 -1.34 41.75 -20.90
N CYS A 42 -2.60 41.35 -20.81
CA CYS A 42 -3.29 40.67 -21.90
C CYS A 42 -3.61 41.68 -23.02
N PHE A 43 -3.11 41.44 -24.23
CA PHE A 43 -3.36 42.30 -25.39
C PHE A 43 -4.83 42.31 -25.88
N LYS A 44 -5.69 41.40 -25.38
CA LYS A 44 -7.12 41.36 -25.77
C LYS A 44 -8.02 42.19 -24.87
N CYS A 45 -7.73 42.26 -23.57
CA CYS A 45 -8.58 42.94 -22.59
C CYS A 45 -7.85 43.95 -21.72
N ASN A 46 -6.56 44.14 -21.96
CA ASN A 46 -5.67 45.06 -21.26
C ASN A 46 -5.58 44.85 -19.75
N LYS A 47 -6.01 43.69 -19.23
CA LYS A 47 -5.89 43.29 -17.82
C LYS A 47 -4.63 42.47 -17.59
N LEU A 48 -4.02 42.64 -16.41
CA LEU A 48 -2.85 41.87 -15.96
C LEU A 48 -3.25 40.46 -15.50
N GLY A 49 -2.29 39.54 -15.49
CA GLY A 49 -2.44 38.24 -14.83
C GLY A 49 -2.75 37.05 -15.74
N HIS A 50 -2.76 37.20 -17.07
CA HIS A 50 -2.92 36.11 -18.03
C HIS A 50 -2.41 36.47 -19.44
N TYR A 51 -2.13 35.47 -20.27
CA TYR A 51 -1.78 35.68 -21.68
C TYR A 51 -3.02 35.81 -22.58
N SER A 52 -2.91 36.52 -23.71
CA SER A 52 -3.99 36.70 -24.71
C SER A 52 -4.60 35.40 -25.24
N ARG A 53 -3.84 34.30 -25.22
CA ARG A 53 -4.32 32.96 -25.61
C ARG A 53 -5.27 32.35 -24.57
N GLN A 54 -5.12 32.74 -23.31
CA GLN A 54 -5.90 32.24 -22.16
C GLN A 54 -6.94 33.26 -21.66
N CYS A 55 -7.19 34.29 -22.47
CA CYS A 55 -8.11 35.37 -22.14
C CYS A 55 -9.56 34.89 -22.23
N TRP A 56 -10.27 34.87 -21.10
CA TRP A 56 -11.69 34.51 -21.03
C TRP A 56 -12.65 35.66 -21.22
N SER A 57 -12.16 36.90 -21.28
CA SER A 57 -13.00 38.01 -21.73
C SER A 57 -13.18 37.86 -23.23
N THR A 58 -14.36 37.36 -23.58
CA THR A 58 -14.90 37.26 -24.93
C THR A 58 -14.93 38.65 -25.58
N SER A 59 -13.90 38.97 -26.34
CA SER A 59 -14.05 39.82 -27.52
C SER A 59 -14.53 38.94 -28.69
N CYS A 60 -15.59 38.16 -28.48
CA CYS A 60 -16.37 37.57 -29.56
C CYS A 60 -17.68 38.35 -29.64
N GLN A 61 -17.70 39.35 -30.53
CA GLN A 61 -18.92 40.02 -30.98
C GLN A 61 -19.71 39.14 -31.98
N THR A 62 -19.65 37.81 -31.86
CA THR A 62 -20.49 36.93 -32.65
C THR A 62 -21.69 36.53 -31.80
N SER A 63 -22.87 36.93 -32.28
CA SER A 63 -24.21 36.89 -31.69
C SER A 63 -24.74 35.51 -31.27
N ASN A 64 -23.91 34.47 -31.22
CA ASN A 64 -24.33 33.10 -30.94
C ASN A 64 -23.95 32.56 -29.55
N CYS A 65 -23.32 33.35 -28.67
CA CYS A 65 -22.89 32.84 -27.35
C CYS A 65 -23.87 33.11 -26.18
N LEU A 66 -24.99 33.81 -26.40
CA LEU A 66 -25.98 34.13 -25.35
C LEU A 66 -27.05 33.04 -25.12
N GLN A 67 -27.12 32.01 -25.96
CA GLN A 67 -28.18 30.99 -25.88
C GLN A 67 -27.92 29.84 -24.89
N LEU A 68 -26.72 29.72 -24.32
CA LEU A 68 -26.38 28.57 -23.45
C LEU A 68 -26.81 28.71 -21.97
N PHE A 69 -27.44 29.83 -21.57
CA PHE A 69 -27.84 30.05 -20.17
C PHE A 69 -29.33 30.27 -19.91
N GLN A 70 -30.20 30.28 -20.93
CA GLN A 70 -31.64 30.38 -20.71
C GLN A 70 -32.29 28.98 -20.77
N LYS A 71 -32.62 28.41 -19.60
CA LYS A 71 -33.44 27.19 -19.51
C LYS A 71 -34.77 27.43 -20.22
N THR A 72 -35.15 26.53 -21.13
CA THR A 72 -36.45 26.58 -21.82
C THR A 72 -37.61 26.57 -20.81
N ASN A 73 -38.73 27.22 -21.13
CA ASN A 73 -39.89 27.28 -20.22
C ASN A 73 -40.41 25.89 -19.82
N ARG A 74 -40.30 24.91 -20.72
CA ARG A 74 -40.60 23.50 -20.45
C ARG A 74 -39.71 22.90 -19.35
N LYS A 75 -38.39 23.20 -19.38
CA LYS A 75 -37.42 22.76 -18.36
C LYS A 75 -37.75 23.32 -16.98
N LYS A 76 -38.16 24.60 -16.92
CA LYS A 76 -38.56 25.27 -15.67
C LYS A 76 -39.84 24.65 -15.09
N GLN A 77 -40.84 24.36 -15.91
CA GLN A 77 -42.08 23.71 -15.47
C GLN A 77 -41.83 22.30 -14.91
N CYS A 78 -40.98 21.48 -15.55
CA CYS A 78 -40.63 20.16 -15.03
C CYS A 78 -39.87 20.24 -13.69
N ASP A 79 -38.95 21.21 -13.55
CA ASP A 79 -38.23 21.45 -12.28
C ASP A 79 -39.21 21.84 -11.16
N ASN A 80 -40.18 22.72 -11.45
CA ASN A 80 -41.23 23.12 -10.51
C ASN A 80 -42.16 21.95 -10.13
N LYS A 81 -42.55 21.10 -11.10
CA LYS A 81 -43.36 19.91 -10.80
C LYS A 81 -42.62 18.93 -9.88
N ARG A 82 -41.32 18.67 -10.13
CA ARG A 82 -40.50 17.83 -9.25
C ARG A 82 -40.33 18.41 -7.85
N LEU A 83 -40.20 19.74 -7.74
CA LEU A 83 -40.15 20.42 -6.44
C LEU A 83 -41.48 20.27 -5.70
N ASN A 84 -42.62 20.48 -6.36
CA ASN A 84 -43.92 20.31 -5.75
C ASN A 84 -44.16 18.87 -5.30
N GLU A 85 -43.85 17.86 -6.13
CA GLU A 85 -43.94 16.45 -5.73
C GLU A 85 -43.05 16.10 -4.52
N TYR A 86 -41.86 16.72 -4.44
CA TYR A 86 -40.99 16.58 -3.26
C TYR A 86 -41.63 17.20 -2.01
N PHE A 87 -42.22 18.38 -2.13
CA PHE A 87 -42.90 19.04 -1.00
C PHE A 87 -44.16 18.29 -0.56
N GLU A 88 -44.98 17.80 -1.49
CA GLU A 88 -46.13 16.94 -1.21
C GLU A 88 -45.73 15.68 -0.44
N ARG A 89 -44.72 14.93 -0.93
CA ARG A 89 -44.21 13.75 -0.20
C ARG A 89 -43.66 14.09 1.17
N LYS A 90 -42.97 15.23 1.30
CA LYS A 90 -42.44 15.70 2.59
C LYS A 90 -43.57 16.08 3.56
N ASN A 91 -44.65 16.68 3.06
CA ASN A 91 -45.83 17.01 3.85
C ASN A 91 -46.61 15.76 4.25
N ALA A 92 -46.83 14.80 3.34
CA ALA A 92 -47.44 13.51 3.66
C ALA A 92 -46.66 12.74 4.75
N MET A 93 -45.33 12.78 4.71
CA MET A 93 -44.49 12.22 5.78
C MET A 93 -44.66 12.95 7.13
N ARG A 94 -45.05 14.23 7.11
CA ARG A 94 -45.41 15.01 8.31
C ARG A 94 -46.84 14.77 8.76
N GLU A 95 -47.72 14.22 7.93
CA GLU A 95 -49.10 13.87 8.28
C GLU A 95 -49.23 12.47 8.89
N LEU A 96 -48.18 11.64 8.80
CA LEU A 96 -48.15 10.36 9.53
C LEU A 96 -48.33 10.61 11.04
N PRO A 97 -49.13 9.80 11.75
CA PRO A 97 -49.48 10.02 13.16
C PRO A 97 -48.26 10.05 14.12
N PHE A 98 -47.10 9.59 13.66
CA PHE A 98 -45.84 9.62 14.38
C PHE A 98 -45.15 11.00 14.37
N SER A 99 -45.57 11.94 13.54
CA SER A 99 -44.94 13.27 13.41
C SER A 99 -45.21 14.19 14.60
N PHE A 100 -46.29 13.94 15.34
CA PHE A 100 -46.69 14.70 16.51
C PHE A 100 -46.07 14.20 17.81
N ILE A 101 -45.35 13.07 17.78
CA ILE A 101 -44.57 12.59 18.92
C ILE A 101 -43.35 13.51 19.05
N ARG A 102 -43.51 14.64 19.74
CA ARG A 102 -42.44 15.57 20.12
C ARG A 102 -41.54 15.00 21.24
N SER A 103 -41.33 13.68 21.25
CA SER A 103 -40.33 13.12 22.15
C SER A 103 -38.97 13.29 21.47
N THR A 104 -38.15 14.16 22.04
CA THR A 104 -36.76 14.36 21.59
C THR A 104 -35.98 13.05 21.58
N SER A 105 -36.35 12.11 22.45
CA SER A 105 -35.87 10.74 22.49
C SER A 105 -36.17 9.95 21.20
N PHE A 106 -37.40 10.01 20.66
CA PHE A 106 -37.74 9.30 19.42
C PHE A 106 -37.14 9.98 18.17
N GLN A 107 -37.12 11.32 18.14
CA GLN A 107 -36.47 12.05 17.03
C GLN A 107 -34.97 11.75 16.93
N ASN A 108 -34.29 11.62 18.07
CA ASN A 108 -32.87 11.26 18.11
C ASN A 108 -32.61 9.81 17.66
N CYS A 109 -33.57 8.90 17.90
CA CYS A 109 -33.50 7.52 17.38
C CYS A 109 -33.75 7.42 15.87
N LEU A 110 -34.41 8.41 15.28
CA LEU A 110 -34.66 8.47 13.83
C LEU A 110 -33.67 9.35 13.07
N ASP A 111 -32.86 10.16 13.76
CA ASP A 111 -31.79 10.90 13.12
C ASP A 111 -30.63 9.95 12.79
N VAL A 112 -30.75 9.33 11.61
CA VAL A 112 -29.74 8.48 10.97
C VAL A 112 -28.36 9.14 11.01
N SER A 113 -28.28 10.47 10.98
CA SER A 113 -27.01 11.20 11.05
C SER A 113 -26.30 10.99 12.38
N VAL A 114 -27.03 11.00 13.50
CA VAL A 114 -26.47 10.83 14.85
C VAL A 114 -25.99 9.39 15.04
N ILE A 115 -26.81 8.41 14.65
CA ILE A 115 -26.45 6.98 14.72
C ILE A 115 -25.20 6.71 13.88
N LEU A 116 -25.16 7.17 12.62
CA LEU A 116 -24.00 6.99 11.77
C LEU A 116 -22.76 7.69 12.32
N CYS A 117 -22.88 8.85 12.97
CA CYS A 117 -21.75 9.52 13.61
C CYS A 117 -21.20 8.71 14.78
N TYR A 118 -22.07 8.12 15.60
CA TYR A 118 -21.66 7.24 16.70
C TYR A 118 -20.96 5.99 16.18
N GLU A 119 -21.56 5.28 15.23
CA GLU A 119 -20.98 4.09 14.63
C GLU A 119 -19.63 4.38 13.95
N LEU A 120 -19.53 5.48 13.19
CA LEU A 120 -18.27 5.90 12.59
C LEU A 120 -17.20 6.23 13.63
N LYS A 121 -17.58 6.81 14.77
CA LYS A 121 -16.65 7.10 15.88
C LYS A 121 -16.19 5.80 16.55
N SER A 122 -17.11 4.86 16.77
CA SER A 122 -16.83 3.53 17.32
C SER A 122 -15.85 2.75 16.42
N VAL A 123 -16.17 2.62 15.13
CA VAL A 123 -15.30 1.95 14.15
C VAL A 123 -13.92 2.61 14.04
N LYS A 124 -13.85 3.95 14.11
CA LYS A 124 -12.56 4.66 14.13
C LYS A 124 -11.73 4.36 15.38
N SER A 125 -12.37 4.28 16.55
CA SER A 125 -11.68 3.91 17.80
C SER A 125 -11.11 2.50 17.68
N HIS A 126 -11.93 1.55 17.23
CA HIS A 126 -11.52 0.16 17.08
C HIS A 126 -10.37 0.00 16.07
N LEU A 127 -10.44 0.67 14.92
CA LEU A 127 -9.33 0.69 13.95
C LEU A 127 -8.05 1.28 14.53
N GLN A 128 -8.14 2.26 15.43
CA GLN A 128 -6.98 2.83 16.08
C GLN A 128 -6.37 1.86 17.10
N GLU A 129 -7.21 1.18 17.88
CA GLU A 129 -6.78 0.13 18.82
C GLU A 129 -6.08 -1.02 18.08
N CYS A 130 -6.68 -1.54 16.99
CA CYS A 130 -6.06 -2.58 16.16
C CYS A 130 -4.70 -2.13 15.59
N LYS A 131 -4.58 -0.87 15.13
CA LYS A 131 -3.29 -0.33 14.66
C LYS A 131 -2.23 -0.31 15.75
N VAL A 132 -2.60 0.06 16.98
CA VAL A 132 -1.66 0.07 18.11
C VAL A 132 -1.25 -1.36 18.48
N ALA A 133 -2.19 -2.30 18.51
CA ALA A 133 -1.90 -3.72 18.74
C ALA A 133 -0.91 -4.27 17.69
N HIS A 134 -1.19 -4.08 16.40
CA HIS A 134 -0.30 -4.52 15.33
C HIS A 134 1.11 -3.90 15.42
N ARG A 135 1.22 -2.63 15.83
CA ARG A 135 2.54 -2.01 16.05
C ARG A 135 3.32 -2.71 17.16
N LYS A 136 2.66 -3.08 18.26
CA LYS A 136 3.29 -3.84 19.35
C LYS A 136 3.77 -5.21 18.86
N ASP A 137 2.94 -5.92 18.10
CA ASP A 137 3.29 -7.22 17.54
C ASP A 137 4.49 -7.12 16.58
N ILE A 138 4.53 -6.11 15.72
CA ILE A 138 5.67 -5.84 14.83
C ILE A 138 6.95 -5.61 15.65
N THR A 139 6.90 -4.80 16.72
CA THR A 139 8.08 -4.57 17.57
C THR A 139 8.54 -5.83 18.30
N LYS A 140 7.60 -6.68 18.73
CA LYS A 140 7.91 -7.98 19.36
C LYS A 140 8.62 -8.92 18.37
N LEU A 141 8.08 -9.03 17.15
CA LEU A 141 8.69 -9.85 16.09
C LEU A 141 10.07 -9.32 15.68
N GLN A 142 10.26 -8.00 15.62
CA GLN A 142 11.56 -7.39 15.35
C GLN A 142 12.59 -7.71 16.43
N TYR A 143 12.19 -7.68 17.70
CA TYR A 143 13.05 -8.07 18.81
C TYR A 143 13.46 -9.54 18.70
N GLN A 144 12.50 -10.45 18.51
CA GLN A 144 12.76 -11.88 18.35
C GLN A 144 13.70 -12.16 17.17
N LEU A 145 13.50 -11.49 16.03
CA LEU A 145 14.39 -11.60 14.88
C LEU A 145 15.82 -11.16 15.21
N SER A 146 15.98 -10.11 16.03
CA SER A 146 17.31 -9.64 16.45
C SER A 146 18.00 -10.61 17.40
N GLU A 147 17.24 -11.29 18.27
CA GLU A 147 17.73 -12.32 19.18
C GLU A 147 18.20 -13.56 18.40
N PHE A 148 17.35 -14.08 17.51
CA PHE A 148 17.73 -15.20 16.64
C PHE A 148 18.97 -14.90 15.78
N LYS A 149 19.14 -13.67 15.32
CA LYS A 149 20.35 -13.27 14.58
C LYS A 149 21.60 -13.35 15.46
N ARG A 150 21.52 -12.91 16.72
CA ARG A 150 22.65 -13.00 17.66
C ARG A 150 23.01 -14.46 17.96
N GLU A 151 22.00 -15.29 18.21
CA GLU A 151 22.20 -16.73 18.43
C GLU A 151 22.87 -17.37 17.22
N ASN A 152 22.40 -17.10 16.01
CA ASN A 152 23.01 -17.61 14.78
C ASN A 152 24.48 -17.17 14.63
N THR A 153 24.81 -15.91 14.91
CA THR A 153 26.21 -15.46 14.88
C THR A 153 27.07 -16.13 15.95
N SER A 154 26.50 -16.41 17.13
CA SER A 154 27.20 -17.14 18.20
C SER A 154 27.47 -18.58 17.81
N LEU A 155 26.48 -19.27 17.24
CA LEU A 155 26.61 -20.64 16.74
C LEU A 155 27.62 -20.73 15.59
N GLN A 156 27.60 -19.78 14.66
CA GLN A 156 28.60 -19.70 13.59
C GLN A 156 30.02 -19.60 14.15
N LYS A 157 30.23 -18.72 15.14
CA LYS A 157 31.52 -18.59 15.80
C LYS A 157 31.95 -19.89 16.51
N GLN A 158 31.03 -20.57 17.19
CA GLN A 158 31.31 -21.86 17.83
C GLN A 158 31.71 -22.94 16.80
N ILE A 159 31.05 -22.98 15.65
CA ILE A 159 31.39 -23.89 14.54
C ILE A 159 32.79 -23.58 14.01
N GLU A 160 33.12 -22.29 13.80
CA GLU A 160 34.45 -21.86 13.36
C GLU A 160 35.53 -22.22 14.38
N ASP A 161 35.31 -21.95 15.66
CA ASP A 161 36.25 -22.28 16.74
C ASP A 161 36.47 -23.81 16.84
N SER A 162 35.41 -24.60 16.70
CA SER A 162 35.50 -26.07 16.64
C SER A 162 36.31 -26.53 15.43
N ALA A 163 36.04 -25.98 14.24
CA ALA A 163 36.76 -26.33 13.01
C ALA A 163 38.25 -25.98 13.10
N ILE A 164 38.61 -24.85 13.74
CA ILE A 164 40.00 -24.48 14.01
C ILE A 164 40.66 -25.49 14.95
N GLN A 165 39.94 -25.92 15.99
CA GLN A 165 40.47 -26.89 16.94
C GLN A 165 40.67 -28.26 16.29
N ASP A 166 39.72 -28.71 15.47
CA ASP A 166 39.82 -29.95 14.70
C ASP A 166 40.97 -29.88 13.68
N SER A 167 41.17 -28.73 13.02
CA SER A 167 42.32 -28.52 12.14
C SER A 167 43.65 -28.66 12.88
N LYS A 168 43.75 -28.14 14.12
CA LYS A 168 44.95 -28.27 14.95
C LYS A 168 45.21 -29.72 15.37
N THR A 169 44.19 -30.45 15.81
CA THR A 169 44.34 -31.87 16.19
C THR A 169 44.70 -32.73 14.99
N ILE A 170 44.07 -32.53 13.83
CA ILE A 170 44.42 -33.20 12.57
C ILE A 170 45.91 -32.97 12.25
N LYS A 171 46.39 -31.73 12.34
CA LYS A 171 47.80 -31.41 12.11
C LYS A 171 48.74 -32.13 13.09
N GLN A 172 48.41 -32.14 14.39
CA GLN A 172 49.20 -32.85 15.39
C GLN A 172 49.28 -34.37 15.11
N TYR A 173 48.17 -34.99 14.70
CA TYR A 173 48.17 -36.40 14.31
C TYR A 173 48.96 -36.65 13.03
N SER A 174 48.85 -35.77 12.03
CA SER A 174 49.64 -35.82 10.80
C SER A 174 51.15 -35.81 11.11
N ASP A 175 51.59 -34.90 11.99
CA ASP A 175 53.00 -34.79 12.38
C ASP A 175 53.49 -36.05 13.10
N LYS A 176 52.67 -36.64 13.99
CA LYS A 176 52.97 -37.91 14.66
C LYS A 176 53.06 -39.07 13.66
N ILE A 177 52.17 -39.12 12.67
CA ILE A 177 52.21 -40.13 11.61
C ILE A 177 53.53 -40.02 10.84
N ILE A 178 53.91 -38.82 10.41
CA ILE A 178 55.19 -38.59 9.70
C ILE A 178 56.39 -39.05 10.55
N GLN A 179 56.41 -38.74 11.85
CA GLN A 179 57.47 -39.20 12.76
C GLN A 179 57.52 -40.72 12.91
N LEU A 180 56.37 -41.39 12.93
CA LEU A 180 56.31 -42.85 12.98
C LEU A 180 56.76 -43.46 11.66
N GLU A 181 56.33 -42.91 10.53
CA GLU A 181 56.76 -43.33 9.20
C GLU A 181 58.27 -43.22 9.02
N SER A 182 58.90 -42.14 9.50
CA SER A 182 60.37 -42.00 9.45
C SER A 182 61.12 -43.03 10.28
N LYS A 183 60.50 -43.55 11.35
CA LYS A 183 61.10 -44.60 12.20
C LYS A 183 60.93 -46.00 11.61
N LEU A 184 59.92 -46.18 10.76
CA LEU A 184 59.51 -47.49 10.24
C LEU A 184 60.08 -47.78 8.84
N SER A 185 60.61 -46.78 8.12
CA SER A 185 61.17 -46.96 6.77
C SER A 185 62.36 -47.92 6.70
N ASP A 186 62.92 -48.32 7.86
CA ASP A 186 64.08 -49.21 7.94
C ASP A 186 63.70 -50.71 7.91
N SER A 187 62.42 -51.06 7.77
CA SER A 187 61.97 -52.47 7.76
C SER A 187 61.12 -52.85 6.53
N GLU A 188 61.53 -53.89 5.78
CA GLU A 188 60.83 -54.33 4.55
C GLU A 188 59.38 -54.80 4.79
N ASN A 189 59.07 -55.34 5.97
CA ASN A 189 57.70 -55.76 6.33
C ASN A 189 56.69 -54.59 6.40
N PHE A 190 57.17 -53.36 6.51
CA PHE A 190 56.33 -52.17 6.68
C PHE A 190 55.54 -51.81 5.42
N VAL A 191 56.10 -52.06 4.23
CA VAL A 191 55.48 -51.68 2.95
C VAL A 191 54.14 -52.41 2.71
N ASN A 192 54.07 -53.70 3.07
CA ASN A 192 52.86 -54.50 2.89
C ASN A 192 51.74 -54.10 3.88
N ILE A 193 52.09 -53.78 5.14
CA ILE A 193 51.12 -53.30 6.14
C ILE A 193 50.61 -51.89 5.75
N LYS A 194 51.51 -51.02 5.28
CA LYS A 194 51.17 -49.65 4.84
C LYS A 194 50.16 -49.66 3.69
N THR A 195 50.36 -50.52 2.70
CA THR A 195 49.43 -50.62 1.55
C THR A 195 48.05 -51.17 1.97
N GLY A 196 47.98 -52.10 2.91
CA GLY A 196 46.73 -52.62 3.47
C GLY A 196 45.94 -51.55 4.24
N LEU A 197 46.60 -50.84 5.15
CA LEU A 197 45.99 -49.74 5.91
C LEU A 197 45.52 -48.61 4.99
N ASN A 198 46.33 -48.22 4.00
CA ASN A 198 45.95 -47.15 3.07
C ASN A 198 44.67 -47.49 2.28
N LYS A 199 44.48 -48.76 1.86
CA LYS A 199 43.23 -49.19 1.23
C LYS A 199 42.03 -49.08 2.18
N GLN A 200 42.20 -49.46 3.44
CA GLN A 200 41.15 -49.35 4.45
C GLN A 200 40.79 -47.90 4.76
N THR A 201 41.80 -47.03 4.88
CA THR A 201 41.60 -45.59 5.09
C THR A 201 40.88 -44.95 3.90
N GLN A 202 41.29 -45.26 2.67
CA GLN A 202 40.61 -44.75 1.47
C GLN A 202 39.16 -45.21 1.39
N SER A 203 38.87 -46.48 1.68
CA SER A 203 37.48 -46.99 1.73
C SER A 203 36.63 -46.25 2.76
N TRP A 204 37.19 -45.95 3.94
CA TRP A 204 36.48 -45.20 4.97
C TRP A 204 36.25 -43.73 4.55
N ILE A 205 37.25 -43.08 3.93
CA ILE A 205 37.11 -41.71 3.40
C ILE A 205 35.97 -41.66 2.37
N THR A 206 35.95 -42.57 1.41
CA THR A 206 34.89 -42.62 0.38
C THR A 206 33.51 -42.83 1.00
N GLU A 207 33.39 -43.65 2.05
CA GLU A 207 32.13 -43.86 2.76
C GLU A 207 31.66 -42.58 3.47
N GLN A 208 32.57 -41.82 4.09
CA GLN A 208 32.23 -40.54 4.72
C GLN A 208 31.85 -39.48 3.67
N GLU A 209 32.55 -39.42 2.55
CA GLU A 209 32.23 -38.49 1.46
C GLU A 209 30.84 -38.77 0.87
N GLU A 210 30.45 -40.03 0.69
CA GLU A 210 29.10 -40.41 0.27
C GLU A 210 28.04 -40.03 1.31
N LYS A 211 28.31 -40.24 2.59
CA LYS A 211 27.43 -39.80 3.69
C LYS A 211 27.26 -38.27 3.70
N HIS A 212 28.33 -37.52 3.56
CA HIS A 212 28.27 -36.05 3.48
C HIS A 212 27.54 -35.57 2.21
N LYS A 213 27.75 -36.22 1.07
CA LYS A 213 27.06 -35.91 -0.18
C LYS A 213 25.55 -36.13 -0.07
N THR A 214 25.14 -37.29 0.45
CA THR A 214 23.71 -37.59 0.64
C THR A 214 23.03 -36.62 1.61
N GLU A 215 23.71 -36.22 2.69
CA GLU A 215 23.16 -35.23 3.62
C GLU A 215 23.10 -33.82 3.00
N LYS A 216 24.10 -33.43 2.21
CA LYS A 216 24.06 -32.18 1.44
C LYS A 216 22.90 -32.16 0.45
N ASP A 217 22.65 -33.25 -0.27
CA ASP A 217 21.54 -33.36 -1.22
C ASP A 217 20.17 -33.27 -0.50
N ARG A 218 20.04 -33.84 0.71
CA ARG A 218 18.85 -33.67 1.56
C ARG A 218 18.61 -32.22 1.96
N LEU A 219 19.67 -31.49 2.33
CA LEU A 219 19.55 -30.07 2.68
C LEU A 219 19.18 -29.21 1.47
N ILE A 220 19.74 -29.50 0.29
CA ILE A 220 19.38 -28.83 -0.96
C ILE A 220 17.90 -29.05 -1.27
N TRP A 221 17.42 -30.30 -1.17
CA TRP A 221 16.00 -30.63 -1.38
C TRP A 221 15.08 -29.89 -0.40
N ARG A 222 15.44 -29.84 0.89
CA ARG A 222 14.65 -29.14 1.91
C ARG A 222 14.61 -27.62 1.66
N ASN A 223 15.72 -27.04 1.19
CA ASN A 223 15.76 -25.63 0.81
C ASN A 223 14.90 -25.35 -0.42
N ASP A 224 14.91 -26.22 -1.43
CA ASP A 224 14.05 -26.09 -2.61
C ASP A 224 12.56 -26.09 -2.24
N GLU A 225 12.14 -26.99 -1.32
CA GLU A 225 10.78 -27.00 -0.78
C GLU A 225 10.44 -25.70 -0.03
N LEU A 226 11.36 -25.18 0.78
CA LEU A 226 11.18 -23.88 1.44
C LEU A 226 11.01 -22.76 0.42
N TYR A 227 11.81 -22.72 -0.65
CA TYR A 227 11.66 -21.71 -1.70
C TYR A 227 10.32 -21.82 -2.43
N LYS A 228 9.82 -23.03 -2.72
CA LYS A 228 8.48 -23.23 -3.28
C LYS A 228 7.40 -22.68 -2.36
N THR A 229 7.47 -22.93 -1.05
CA THR A 229 6.49 -22.38 -0.10
C THR A 229 6.53 -20.85 -0.03
N ILE A 230 7.72 -20.25 -0.05
CA ILE A 230 7.88 -18.79 -0.08
C ILE A 230 7.26 -18.21 -1.36
N GLN A 231 7.47 -18.87 -2.50
CA GLN A 231 6.91 -18.44 -3.78
C GLN A 231 5.37 -18.46 -3.76
N ILE A 232 4.76 -19.54 -3.25
CA ILE A 232 3.30 -19.66 -3.09
C ILE A 232 2.76 -18.50 -2.23
N LEU A 233 3.37 -18.23 -1.08
CA LEU A 233 2.96 -17.14 -0.19
C LEU A 233 3.10 -15.76 -0.85
N SER A 234 4.15 -15.56 -1.65
CA SER A 234 4.34 -14.33 -2.43
C SER A 234 3.23 -14.13 -3.46
N ASP A 235 2.86 -15.19 -4.18
CA ASP A 235 1.81 -15.16 -5.20
C ASP A 235 0.43 -14.91 -4.57
N GLU A 236 0.14 -15.52 -3.41
CA GLU A 236 -1.06 -15.24 -2.62
C GLU A 236 -1.13 -13.78 -2.17
N ASN A 237 -0.02 -13.23 -1.68
CA ASN A 237 0.05 -11.83 -1.26
C ASN A 237 -0.20 -10.87 -2.45
N ASN A 238 0.33 -11.20 -3.63
CA ASN A 238 0.05 -10.44 -4.85
C ASN A 238 -1.43 -10.54 -5.26
N ARG A 239 -2.05 -11.71 -5.13
CA ARG A 239 -3.49 -11.90 -5.38
C ARG A 239 -4.34 -11.05 -4.43
N LEU A 240 -4.00 -11.02 -3.13
CA LEU A 240 -4.69 -10.17 -2.14
C LEU A 240 -4.58 -8.68 -2.49
N LYS A 241 -3.40 -8.21 -2.93
CA LYS A 241 -3.22 -6.83 -3.42
C LYS A 241 -4.10 -6.51 -4.62
N LEU A 242 -4.24 -7.45 -5.56
CA LEU A 242 -5.11 -7.26 -6.74
C LEU A 242 -6.58 -7.16 -6.33
N ILE A 243 -7.04 -8.02 -5.43
CA ILE A 243 -8.40 -7.96 -4.87
C ILE A 243 -8.63 -6.59 -4.21
N GLN A 244 -7.67 -6.11 -3.41
CA GLN A 244 -7.75 -4.79 -2.77
C GLN A 244 -7.83 -3.63 -3.79
N GLN A 245 -7.14 -3.73 -4.92
CA GLN A 245 -7.25 -2.72 -5.99
C GLN A 245 -8.62 -2.76 -6.68
N GLN A 246 -9.16 -3.96 -6.93
CA GLN A 246 -10.47 -4.13 -7.53
C GLN A 246 -11.59 -3.56 -6.65
N THR A 247 -11.56 -3.81 -5.34
CA THR A 247 -12.55 -3.24 -4.39
C THR A 247 -12.45 -1.71 -4.30
N ASN A 248 -11.23 -1.16 -4.37
CA ASN A 248 -11.01 0.30 -4.47
C ASN A 248 -11.57 0.88 -5.78
N ASN A 249 -11.47 0.16 -6.90
CA ASN A 249 -12.03 0.60 -8.18
C ASN A 249 -13.57 0.50 -8.23
N GLN A 250 -14.15 -0.56 -7.65
CA GLN A 250 -15.59 -0.72 -7.53
C GLN A 250 -16.21 0.39 -6.67
N SER A 251 -15.59 0.73 -5.53
CA SER A 251 -16.01 1.85 -4.69
C SER A 251 -15.85 3.22 -5.38
N ALA A 252 -14.86 3.38 -6.27
CA ALA A 252 -14.74 4.58 -7.11
C ALA A 252 -15.84 4.67 -8.17
N ASN A 253 -16.21 3.55 -8.80
CA ASN A 253 -17.26 3.51 -9.82
C ASN A 253 -18.67 3.68 -9.25
N SER A 254 -18.98 3.07 -8.10
CA SER A 254 -20.25 3.29 -7.40
C SER A 254 -20.45 4.77 -7.02
N ASN A 255 -19.36 5.45 -6.64
CA ASN A 255 -19.33 6.89 -6.41
C ASN A 255 -19.56 7.72 -7.70
N LYS A 256 -19.02 7.30 -8.86
CA LYS A 256 -19.30 7.96 -10.15
C LYS A 256 -20.75 7.81 -10.57
N HIS A 257 -21.30 6.60 -10.50
CA HIS A 257 -22.69 6.35 -10.88
C HIS A 257 -23.69 7.10 -9.98
N SER A 258 -23.37 7.19 -8.67
CA SER A 258 -24.12 8.04 -7.73
C SER A 258 -24.07 9.53 -8.09
N ARG A 259 -22.96 10.02 -8.68
CA ARG A 259 -22.84 11.42 -9.15
C ARG A 259 -23.61 11.66 -10.44
N GLU A 260 -23.56 10.74 -11.40
CA GLU A 260 -24.33 10.81 -12.65
C GLU A 260 -25.84 10.77 -12.39
N ASN A 261 -26.31 9.91 -11.48
CA ASN A 261 -27.71 9.87 -11.08
C ASN A 261 -28.19 11.16 -10.39
N ARG A 262 -27.33 11.84 -9.62
CA ARG A 262 -27.65 13.21 -9.11
C ARG A 262 -27.73 14.24 -10.25
N HIS A 263 -26.95 14.07 -11.31
CA HIS A 263 -26.95 14.98 -12.44
C HIS A 263 -28.22 14.83 -13.29
N TYR A 264 -28.72 13.62 -13.47
CA TYR A 264 -30.01 13.35 -14.12
C TYR A 264 -31.20 13.84 -13.28
N ARG A 265 -31.20 13.71 -11.95
CA ARG A 265 -32.29 14.26 -11.12
C ARG A 265 -32.40 15.79 -11.15
N ARG A 266 -31.35 16.52 -11.55
CA ARG A 266 -31.36 17.99 -11.72
C ARG A 266 -31.77 18.46 -13.13
N ARG A 267 -31.99 17.56 -14.08
CA ARG A 267 -32.61 17.82 -15.40
C ARG A 267 -33.98 17.18 -15.46
#